data_AF-A0AAD2EPX4-F1
#
_entry.id   AF-A0AAD2EPX4-F1
#
_cell.length_a   1.000
_cell.length_b   1.000
_cell.length_c   1.000
_cell.angle_alpha   90.00
_cell.angle_beta   90.00
_cell.angle_gamma   90.00
#
_symmetry.space_group_name_H-M   'P 1'
#
loop_
_entity.id
_entity.type
_entity.pdbx_description
1 polymer ?
#
loop_
_entity_poly.entity_id
_entity_poly.type
_entity_poly.pdbx_seq_one_letter_code
_entity_poly.pdbx_strand_id
1 'polypeptide(L)'
;MTGLSGALVLQNNAADDLAIGANGTFTFATSVSNGAAYHVTVSTQPATQTCTVTNGAGTVSAAHVANVSVVCATNAFKVGGSVSGLNGTVVLQNNGTDSLSRSANGAFAFATPVAEGGGFSVTVQTNPAGQSCSVANGAGTMGTGDISTVAVTCTTNAYTVGGTLSGLSSGTVVLKNNGGDSLSRSVNGAFTFPSAVAYGNPYVVTVSSQPANLSCPVVNGSGTISSNVTNVSVSCSCASGYSACSWACVDTATDSNNCGGCGVVCPANFACSSGGCVAAACTTTADCTGGDVCLGGACQAPTCTDGVRDGQETDTDCGGGTCSACAVGQHCAAPSDCTSGVCASGVCQAASCFDGVKNGSETAIDCGGGVCGACAAGQACLVSTDCQSGVCTAGFCH
;
A
#
# COMPACT_ATOMS: atom_id res chain seq x y z
N MET A 1 -55.83 8.64 -56.88
CA MET A 1 -54.69 7.93 -56.28
C MET A 1 -53.83 8.90 -55.48
N THR A 2 -53.40 8.51 -54.29
CA THR A 2 -52.52 9.33 -53.44
C THR A 2 -51.45 8.46 -52.76
N GLY A 3 -50.29 9.05 -52.44
CA GLY A 3 -49.20 8.41 -51.71
C GLY A 3 -48.28 7.50 -52.53
N LEU A 4 -48.48 7.36 -53.85
CA LEU A 4 -47.64 6.52 -54.71
C LEU A 4 -46.21 7.08 -54.83
N SER A 5 -45.24 6.20 -54.65
CA SER A 5 -43.83 6.37 -54.97
C SER A 5 -43.34 5.14 -55.74
N GLY A 6 -42.90 5.34 -56.99
CA GLY A 6 -42.51 4.25 -57.89
C GLY A 6 -43.62 3.86 -58.87
N ALA A 7 -43.70 2.58 -59.21
CA ALA A 7 -44.64 2.05 -60.19
C ALA A 7 -45.64 1.08 -59.54
N LEU A 8 -46.90 1.17 -59.97
CA LEU A 8 -48.02 0.35 -59.55
C LEU A 8 -48.73 -0.18 -60.80
N VAL A 9 -49.21 -1.42 -60.78
CA VAL A 9 -50.12 -1.93 -61.81
C VAL A 9 -51.47 -2.22 -61.18
N LEU A 10 -52.49 -1.48 -61.64
CA LEU A 10 -53.88 -1.78 -61.33
C LEU A 10 -54.43 -2.74 -62.38
N GLN A 11 -55.33 -3.62 -61.98
CA GLN A 11 -55.98 -4.56 -62.88
C GLN A 11 -57.49 -4.51 -62.67
N ASN A 12 -58.24 -4.32 -63.76
CA ASN A 12 -59.69 -4.43 -63.75
C ASN A 12 -60.13 -5.76 -64.37
N ASN A 13 -61.02 -6.48 -63.66
CA ASN A 13 -61.63 -7.73 -64.12
C ASN A 13 -60.63 -8.81 -64.59
N ALA A 14 -59.45 -8.86 -63.96
CA ALA A 14 -58.39 -9.82 -64.27
C ALA A 14 -57.82 -9.80 -65.71
N ALA A 15 -58.04 -8.72 -66.46
CA ALA A 15 -57.64 -8.65 -67.87
C ALA A 15 -57.15 -7.27 -68.35
N ASP A 16 -57.64 -6.17 -67.76
CA ASP A 16 -57.30 -4.81 -68.18
C ASP A 16 -56.29 -4.20 -67.19
N ASP A 17 -55.00 -4.34 -67.51
CA ASP A 17 -53.89 -3.85 -66.71
C ASP A 17 -53.54 -2.40 -67.04
N LEU A 18 -53.36 -1.58 -66.01
CA LEU A 18 -53.02 -0.17 -66.11
C LEU A 18 -51.79 0.14 -65.24
N ALA A 19 -50.67 0.44 -65.90
CA ALA A 19 -49.45 0.90 -65.24
C ALA A 19 -49.58 2.37 -64.84
N ILE A 20 -49.31 2.67 -63.57
CA ILE A 20 -49.36 4.01 -62.98
C ILE A 20 -48.00 4.35 -62.37
N GLY A 21 -47.43 5.50 -62.76
CA GLY A 21 -46.13 5.99 -62.26
C GLY A 21 -46.19 7.28 -61.46
N ALA A 22 -47.38 7.86 -61.27
CA ALA A 22 -47.55 9.12 -60.54
C ALA A 22 -48.92 9.19 -59.85
N ASN A 23 -49.01 10.01 -58.81
CA ASN A 23 -50.28 10.33 -58.14
C ASN A 23 -51.22 11.08 -59.09
N GLY A 24 -52.53 10.86 -58.94
CA GLY A 24 -53.54 11.51 -59.79
C GLY A 24 -54.80 10.69 -60.04
N THR A 25 -55.59 11.14 -61.01
CA THR A 25 -56.72 10.39 -61.58
C THR A 25 -56.22 9.35 -62.57
N PHE A 26 -56.95 8.24 -62.72
CA PHE A 26 -56.63 7.18 -63.67
C PHE A 26 -57.89 6.70 -64.37
N THR A 27 -57.73 6.16 -65.58
CA THR A 27 -58.83 5.61 -66.39
C THR A 27 -58.32 4.34 -67.06
N PHE A 28 -59.08 3.26 -66.96
CA PHE A 28 -58.81 2.00 -67.66
C PHE A 28 -59.09 2.13 -69.16
N ALA A 29 -58.30 1.46 -69.99
CA ALA A 29 -58.43 1.56 -71.44
C ALA A 29 -59.68 0.82 -71.96
N THR A 30 -60.03 -0.30 -71.32
CA THR A 30 -61.20 -1.09 -71.70
C THR A 30 -62.46 -0.55 -71.03
N SER A 31 -63.40 -0.07 -71.85
CA SER A 31 -64.72 0.35 -71.36
C SER A 31 -65.52 -0.84 -70.84
N VAL A 32 -66.14 -0.71 -69.65
CA VAL A 32 -67.06 -1.71 -69.11
C VAL A 32 -68.49 -1.30 -69.46
N SER A 33 -69.27 -2.23 -70.04
CA SER A 33 -70.65 -1.95 -70.48
C SER A 33 -71.59 -1.64 -69.31
N ASN A 34 -72.63 -0.85 -69.57
CA ASN A 34 -73.71 -0.61 -68.60
C ASN A 34 -74.31 -1.95 -68.11
N GLY A 35 -74.46 -2.10 -66.79
CA GLY A 35 -74.92 -3.32 -66.13
C GLY A 35 -73.84 -4.38 -65.89
N ALA A 36 -72.64 -4.24 -66.45
CA ALA A 36 -71.53 -5.17 -66.20
C ALA A 36 -70.77 -4.85 -64.91
N ALA A 37 -70.17 -5.87 -64.30
CA ALA A 37 -69.36 -5.72 -63.10
C ALA A 37 -67.95 -5.19 -63.44
N TYR A 38 -67.39 -4.42 -62.52
CA TYR A 38 -65.98 -4.04 -62.48
C TYR A 38 -65.35 -4.54 -61.17
N HIS A 39 -64.07 -4.88 -61.23
CA HIS A 39 -63.30 -5.38 -60.11
C HIS A 39 -61.84 -4.95 -60.25
N VAL A 40 -61.54 -3.79 -59.69
CA VAL A 40 -60.23 -3.15 -59.65
C VAL A 40 -59.44 -3.67 -58.45
N THR A 41 -58.29 -4.26 -58.74
CA THR A 41 -57.33 -4.78 -57.77
C THR A 41 -55.93 -4.26 -58.08
N VAL A 42 -55.01 -4.39 -57.12
CA VAL A 42 -53.58 -4.17 -57.38
C VAL A 42 -52.98 -5.48 -57.86
N SER A 43 -52.49 -5.51 -59.10
CA SER A 43 -51.79 -6.66 -59.68
C SER A 43 -50.31 -6.68 -59.28
N THR A 44 -49.66 -5.51 -59.30
CA THR A 44 -48.25 -5.35 -58.90
C THR A 44 -48.10 -4.16 -57.96
N GLN A 45 -47.68 -4.42 -56.71
CA GLN A 45 -47.37 -3.37 -55.73
C GLN A 45 -46.03 -2.67 -56.05
N PRO A 46 -45.85 -1.39 -55.66
CA PRO A 46 -44.53 -0.76 -55.63
C PRO A 46 -43.62 -1.48 -54.62
N ALA A 47 -42.30 -1.48 -54.88
CA ALA A 47 -41.34 -2.23 -54.07
C ALA A 47 -41.36 -1.89 -52.57
N THR A 48 -41.55 -0.62 -52.21
CA THR A 48 -41.46 -0.12 -50.83
C THR A 48 -42.79 0.33 -50.24
N GLN A 49 -43.91 0.08 -50.93
CA GLN A 49 -45.22 0.57 -50.54
C GLN A 49 -46.28 -0.52 -50.65
N THR A 50 -47.31 -0.40 -49.82
CA THR A 50 -48.55 -1.14 -49.95
C THR A 50 -49.65 -0.19 -50.39
N CYS A 51 -50.18 -0.40 -51.60
CA CYS A 51 -51.34 0.31 -52.13
C CYS A 51 -52.62 -0.49 -51.89
N THR A 52 -53.66 0.19 -51.39
CA THR A 52 -54.97 -0.40 -51.11
C THR A 52 -56.03 0.27 -51.97
N VAL A 53 -56.96 -0.53 -52.50
CA VAL A 53 -58.08 -0.05 -53.32
C VAL A 53 -59.33 0.02 -52.46
N THR A 54 -60.04 1.15 -52.54
CA THR A 54 -61.36 1.37 -51.95
C THR A 54 -62.37 1.61 -53.06
N ASN A 55 -63.60 1.12 -52.88
CA ASN A 55 -64.63 1.07 -53.93
C ASN A 55 -64.17 0.31 -55.20
N GLY A 56 -63.25 -0.64 -55.06
CA GLY A 56 -62.65 -1.37 -56.19
C GLY A 56 -63.63 -2.28 -56.93
N ALA A 57 -64.78 -2.63 -56.35
CA ALA A 57 -65.74 -3.54 -56.96
C ALA A 57 -67.12 -2.89 -57.08
N GLY A 58 -67.87 -3.23 -58.13
CA GLY A 58 -69.26 -2.79 -58.30
C GLY A 58 -69.83 -3.11 -59.67
N THR A 59 -70.99 -2.55 -59.99
CA THR A 59 -71.61 -2.63 -61.33
C THR A 59 -71.66 -1.25 -61.96
N VAL A 60 -71.31 -1.15 -63.24
CA VAL A 60 -71.45 0.09 -64.00
C VAL A 60 -72.94 0.39 -64.18
N SER A 61 -73.34 1.62 -63.85
CA SER A 61 -74.71 2.11 -64.05
C SER A 61 -74.75 3.10 -65.23
N ALA A 62 -75.77 3.95 -65.33
CA ALA A 62 -75.88 4.93 -66.41
C ALA A 62 -74.76 6.00 -66.43
N ALA A 63 -73.88 6.04 -65.43
CA ALA A 63 -72.76 6.99 -65.31
C ALA A 63 -71.40 6.31 -65.13
N HIS A 64 -70.33 7.03 -65.47
CA HIS A 64 -68.95 6.60 -65.25
C HIS A 64 -68.66 6.39 -63.76
N VAL A 65 -67.94 5.31 -63.44
CA VAL A 65 -67.46 5.02 -62.09
C VAL A 65 -66.22 5.87 -61.82
N ALA A 66 -66.37 6.90 -60.97
CA ALA A 66 -65.29 7.85 -60.63
C ALA A 66 -64.88 7.82 -59.15
N ASN A 67 -65.44 6.91 -58.35
CA ASN A 67 -65.25 6.81 -56.90
C ASN A 67 -64.23 5.75 -56.46
N VAL A 68 -63.58 5.05 -57.40
CA VAL A 68 -62.49 4.11 -57.09
C VAL A 68 -61.30 4.92 -56.60
N SER A 69 -60.86 4.67 -55.37
CA SER A 69 -59.72 5.37 -54.77
C SER A 69 -58.63 4.39 -54.40
N VAL A 70 -57.38 4.78 -54.65
CA VAL A 70 -56.18 4.00 -54.34
C VAL A 70 -55.28 4.84 -53.46
N VAL A 71 -54.91 4.30 -52.30
CA VAL A 71 -54.02 4.95 -51.32
C VAL A 71 -52.83 4.04 -51.08
N CYS A 72 -51.63 4.58 -51.31
CA CYS A 72 -50.36 3.91 -51.07
C CYS A 72 -49.70 4.44 -49.80
N ALA A 73 -49.17 3.55 -48.97
CA ALA A 73 -48.37 3.88 -47.80
C ALA A 73 -47.04 3.15 -47.86
N THR A 74 -45.95 3.83 -47.50
CA THR A 74 -44.63 3.20 -47.36
C THR A 74 -44.69 2.13 -46.28
N ASN A 75 -44.15 0.95 -46.55
CA ASN A 75 -44.06 -0.12 -45.57
C ASN A 75 -43.21 0.35 -44.39
N ALA A 76 -43.53 -0.08 -43.18
CA ALA A 76 -42.77 0.28 -41.99
C ALA A 76 -42.65 -0.91 -41.04
N PHE A 77 -41.47 -1.07 -40.45
CA PHE A 77 -41.10 -2.23 -39.64
C PHE A 77 -40.49 -1.78 -38.31
N LYS A 78 -40.55 -2.64 -37.30
CA LYS A 78 -40.02 -2.32 -35.97
C LYS A 78 -38.52 -2.62 -35.91
N VAL A 79 -37.83 -1.79 -35.13
CA VAL A 79 -36.45 -2.03 -34.74
C VAL A 79 -36.44 -2.63 -33.34
N GLY A 80 -35.67 -3.70 -33.15
CA GLY A 80 -35.63 -4.47 -31.92
C GLY A 80 -34.36 -5.28 -31.80
N GLY A 81 -34.27 -6.03 -30.71
CA GLY A 81 -33.03 -6.63 -30.28
C GLY A 81 -33.14 -7.39 -28.97
N SER A 82 -32.00 -7.61 -28.33
CA SER A 82 -31.91 -8.22 -27.00
C SER A 82 -30.99 -7.45 -26.07
N VAL A 83 -31.33 -7.41 -24.78
CA VAL A 83 -30.47 -6.90 -23.70
C VAL A 83 -29.90 -8.06 -22.90
N SER A 84 -28.60 -8.04 -22.61
CA SER A 84 -27.89 -9.00 -21.76
C SER A 84 -27.03 -8.29 -20.71
N GLY A 85 -26.76 -8.98 -19.59
CA GLY A 85 -25.92 -8.46 -18.49
C GLY A 85 -26.56 -7.38 -17.61
N LEU A 86 -27.82 -7.00 -17.86
CA LEU A 86 -28.49 -5.88 -17.19
C LEU A 86 -28.85 -6.19 -15.73
N ASN A 87 -28.32 -5.35 -14.82
CA ASN A 87 -28.74 -5.19 -13.42
C ASN A 87 -29.24 -3.75 -13.12
N GLY A 88 -30.56 -3.56 -13.10
CA GLY A 88 -31.19 -2.23 -12.93
C GLY A 88 -31.95 -1.82 -14.18
N THR A 89 -32.00 -0.51 -14.48
CA THR A 89 -32.76 0.03 -15.62
C THR A 89 -31.86 0.71 -16.64
N VAL A 90 -31.98 0.31 -17.91
CA VAL A 90 -31.36 0.98 -19.06
C VAL A 90 -32.44 1.67 -19.89
N VAL A 91 -32.13 2.86 -20.41
CA VAL A 91 -32.98 3.55 -21.39
C VAL A 91 -32.28 3.54 -22.74
N LEU A 92 -32.90 2.89 -23.72
CA LEU A 92 -32.46 2.87 -25.10
C LEU A 92 -33.23 3.94 -25.89
N GLN A 93 -32.63 4.45 -26.95
CA GLN A 93 -33.24 5.46 -27.81
C GLN A 93 -32.97 5.10 -29.27
N ASN A 94 -34.02 4.98 -30.07
CA ASN A 94 -33.91 4.91 -31.52
C ASN A 94 -34.17 6.29 -32.14
N ASN A 95 -33.30 6.72 -33.05
CA ASN A 95 -33.42 7.96 -33.82
C ASN A 95 -33.68 9.22 -32.97
N GLY A 96 -33.14 9.25 -31.74
CA GLY A 96 -33.22 10.40 -30.84
C GLY A 96 -34.62 10.73 -30.27
N THR A 97 -35.66 9.95 -30.60
CA THR A 97 -37.06 10.30 -30.27
C THR A 97 -37.89 9.13 -29.75
N ASP A 98 -37.56 7.89 -30.10
CA ASP A 98 -38.27 6.70 -29.62
C ASP A 98 -37.53 6.06 -28.45
N SER A 99 -37.92 6.40 -27.21
CA SER A 99 -37.26 5.94 -25.99
C SER A 99 -37.90 4.64 -25.47
N LEU A 100 -37.07 3.69 -25.07
CA LEU A 100 -37.50 2.42 -24.49
C LEU A 100 -36.74 2.11 -23.21
N SER A 101 -37.46 2.03 -22.10
CA SER A 101 -36.89 1.61 -20.81
C SER A 101 -36.98 0.09 -20.63
N ARG A 102 -35.89 -0.53 -20.18
CA ARG A 102 -35.81 -1.96 -19.86
C ARG A 102 -35.22 -2.17 -18.48
N SER A 103 -35.85 -3.04 -17.69
CA SER A 103 -35.43 -3.43 -16.34
C SER A 103 -35.07 -4.91 -16.20
N ALA A 104 -35.06 -5.65 -17.31
CA ALA A 104 -34.73 -7.06 -17.36
C ALA A 104 -34.05 -7.42 -18.69
N ASN A 105 -33.21 -8.44 -18.64
CA ASN A 105 -32.60 -9.07 -19.81
C ASN A 105 -33.69 -9.66 -20.73
N GLY A 106 -33.35 -9.84 -22.01
CA GLY A 106 -34.23 -10.46 -23.01
C GLY A 106 -34.56 -9.54 -24.18
N ALA A 107 -35.52 -9.97 -24.99
CA ALA A 107 -35.90 -9.29 -26.22
C ALA A 107 -36.59 -7.94 -25.97
N PHE A 108 -36.43 -7.02 -26.91
CA PHE A 108 -37.10 -5.72 -26.94
C PHE A 108 -37.43 -5.31 -28.38
N ALA A 109 -38.42 -4.43 -28.53
CA ALA A 109 -38.73 -3.75 -29.78
C ALA A 109 -39.20 -2.33 -29.48
N PHE A 110 -38.75 -1.38 -30.29
CA PHE A 110 -39.18 0.01 -30.23
C PHE A 110 -40.63 0.16 -30.66
N ALA A 111 -41.32 1.19 -30.14
CA ALA A 111 -42.74 1.36 -30.36
C ALA A 111 -43.04 1.90 -31.76
N THR A 112 -42.20 2.81 -32.26
CA THR A 112 -42.36 3.53 -33.52
C THR A 112 -41.72 2.73 -34.66
N PRO A 113 -42.50 2.27 -35.65
CA PRO A 113 -41.96 1.66 -36.85
C PRO A 113 -41.12 2.65 -37.67
N VAL A 114 -40.05 2.17 -38.28
CA VAL A 114 -39.23 2.92 -39.24
C VAL A 114 -39.69 2.55 -40.64
N ALA A 115 -39.89 3.56 -41.50
CA ALA A 115 -40.29 3.33 -42.89
C ALA A 115 -39.18 2.57 -43.66
N GLU A 116 -39.55 1.70 -44.59
CA GLU A 116 -38.64 0.98 -45.47
C GLU A 116 -37.73 1.96 -46.24
N GLY A 117 -36.42 1.67 -46.25
CA GLY A 117 -35.38 2.57 -46.75
C GLY A 117 -34.97 3.70 -45.78
N GLY A 118 -35.73 3.93 -44.71
CA GLY A 118 -35.39 4.88 -43.65
C GLY A 118 -34.24 4.38 -42.75
N GLY A 119 -33.48 5.32 -42.18
CA GLY A 119 -32.38 4.99 -41.25
C GLY A 119 -32.87 4.71 -39.82
N PHE A 120 -32.18 3.82 -39.12
CA PHE A 120 -32.30 3.64 -37.68
C PHE A 120 -30.95 3.81 -36.98
N SER A 121 -30.99 4.28 -35.74
CA SER A 121 -29.82 4.50 -34.89
C SER A 121 -30.22 4.35 -33.42
N VAL A 122 -29.90 3.18 -32.88
CA VAL A 122 -30.15 2.76 -31.51
C VAL A 122 -28.94 3.10 -30.66
N THR A 123 -29.17 3.88 -29.61
CA THR A 123 -28.16 4.33 -28.66
C THR A 123 -28.62 4.10 -27.23
N VAL A 124 -27.69 4.09 -26.28
CA VAL A 124 -28.02 4.14 -24.86
C VAL A 124 -28.23 5.60 -24.46
N GLN A 125 -29.47 5.94 -24.08
CA GLN A 125 -29.81 7.26 -23.56
C GLN A 125 -29.40 7.40 -22.10
N THR A 126 -29.61 6.34 -21.30
CA THR A 126 -29.25 6.34 -19.88
C THR A 126 -28.80 4.95 -19.46
N ASN A 127 -27.60 4.88 -18.88
CA ASN A 127 -27.05 3.67 -18.30
C ASN A 127 -27.67 3.38 -16.92
N PRO A 128 -27.78 2.11 -16.53
CA PRO A 128 -28.08 1.74 -15.14
C PRO A 128 -26.99 2.25 -14.19
N ALA A 129 -27.37 2.52 -12.93
CA ALA A 129 -26.39 2.82 -11.89
C ALA A 129 -25.37 1.67 -11.78
N GLY A 130 -24.08 2.01 -11.82
CA GLY A 130 -23.01 1.03 -11.66
C GLY A 130 -22.76 0.10 -12.84
N GLN A 131 -23.37 0.34 -14.00
CA GLN A 131 -23.12 -0.41 -15.22
C GLN A 131 -22.87 0.49 -16.41
N SER A 132 -22.23 -0.08 -17.43
CA SER A 132 -22.09 0.52 -18.76
C SER A 132 -22.66 -0.43 -19.79
N CYS A 133 -23.62 0.04 -20.58
CA CYS A 133 -24.22 -0.72 -21.66
C CYS A 133 -23.67 -0.24 -23.01
N SER A 134 -23.38 -1.18 -23.90
CA SER A 134 -22.96 -0.91 -25.29
C SER A 134 -23.96 -1.52 -26.27
N VAL A 135 -24.09 -0.89 -27.44
CA VAL A 135 -24.99 -1.35 -28.52
C VAL A 135 -24.15 -1.84 -29.69
N ALA A 136 -24.39 -3.08 -30.12
CA ALA A 136 -23.90 -3.64 -31.37
C ALA A 136 -25.05 -3.77 -32.37
N ASN A 137 -24.74 -3.61 -33.66
CA ASN A 137 -25.73 -3.57 -34.75
C ASN A 137 -26.82 -2.49 -34.54
N GLY A 138 -26.47 -1.40 -33.84
CA GLY A 138 -27.42 -0.37 -33.46
C GLY A 138 -27.84 0.56 -34.60
N ALA A 139 -27.13 0.58 -35.73
CA ALA A 139 -27.43 1.50 -36.82
C ALA A 139 -27.54 0.75 -38.16
N GLY A 140 -28.39 1.27 -39.05
CA GLY A 140 -28.60 0.70 -40.38
C GLY A 140 -29.76 1.34 -41.12
N THR A 141 -30.14 0.74 -42.26
CA THR A 141 -31.33 1.09 -43.02
C THR A 141 -32.40 0.02 -42.86
N MET A 142 -33.66 0.44 -42.86
CA MET A 142 -34.79 -0.45 -42.71
C MET A 142 -35.02 -1.24 -43.99
N GLY A 143 -34.97 -2.58 -43.90
CA GLY A 143 -35.29 -3.50 -44.98
C GLY A 143 -36.79 -3.86 -45.04
N THR A 144 -37.09 -5.07 -45.50
CA THR A 144 -38.44 -5.57 -45.77
C THR A 144 -39.08 -6.34 -44.61
N GLY A 145 -38.55 -6.20 -43.39
CA GLY A 145 -39.03 -6.92 -42.20
C GLY A 145 -38.44 -6.36 -40.92
N ASP A 146 -38.98 -6.76 -39.76
CA ASP A 146 -38.52 -6.27 -38.44
C ASP A 146 -37.04 -6.59 -38.18
N ILE A 147 -36.30 -5.62 -37.63
CA ILE A 147 -34.95 -5.86 -37.11
C ILE A 147 -35.05 -6.43 -35.71
N SER A 148 -34.36 -7.55 -35.47
CA SER A 148 -34.22 -8.17 -34.13
C SER A 148 -32.76 -8.40 -33.72
N THR A 149 -31.81 -7.85 -34.49
CA THR A 149 -30.38 -8.14 -34.39
C THR A 149 -29.59 -7.14 -33.54
N VAL A 150 -30.26 -6.09 -33.03
CA VAL A 150 -29.61 -5.11 -32.14
C VAL A 150 -29.24 -5.82 -30.84
N ALA A 151 -27.96 -5.82 -30.49
CA ALA A 151 -27.48 -6.47 -29.28
C ALA A 151 -27.01 -5.41 -28.28
N VAL A 152 -27.65 -5.37 -27.11
CA VAL A 152 -27.27 -4.48 -26.01
C VAL A 152 -26.60 -5.32 -24.92
N THR A 153 -25.34 -5.04 -24.63
CA THR A 153 -24.58 -5.75 -23.58
C THR A 153 -24.23 -4.79 -22.47
N CYS A 154 -24.66 -5.08 -21.26
CA CYS A 154 -24.33 -4.31 -20.07
C CYS A 154 -23.26 -5.01 -19.24
N THR A 155 -22.25 -4.26 -18.80
CA THR A 155 -21.19 -4.74 -17.92
C THR A 155 -21.19 -3.96 -16.61
N THR A 156 -20.92 -4.64 -15.51
CA THR A 156 -20.78 -4.00 -14.19
C THR A 156 -19.48 -3.23 -14.13
N ASN A 157 -19.56 -1.95 -13.76
CA ASN A 157 -18.40 -1.09 -13.60
C ASN A 157 -17.61 -1.54 -12.37
N ALA A 158 -16.29 -1.46 -12.45
CA ALA A 158 -15.39 -1.69 -11.33
C ALA A 158 -14.70 -0.38 -10.93
N TYR A 159 -14.50 -0.18 -9.64
CA TYR A 159 -13.92 1.03 -9.08
C TYR A 159 -12.75 0.68 -8.16
N THR A 160 -11.80 1.61 -8.04
CA THR A 160 -10.63 1.41 -7.20
C THR A 160 -10.94 1.71 -5.74
N VAL A 161 -10.21 1.02 -4.85
CA VAL A 161 -10.20 1.31 -3.41
C VAL A 161 -8.84 1.85 -3.05
N GLY A 162 -8.79 2.96 -2.34
CA GLY A 162 -7.57 3.67 -2.03
C GLY A 162 -7.76 4.64 -0.88
N GLY A 163 -6.66 5.29 -0.52
CA GLY A 163 -6.58 6.05 0.71
C GLY A 163 -5.26 6.74 0.90
N THR A 164 -5.03 7.19 2.14
CA THR A 164 -3.77 7.81 2.55
C THR A 164 -3.16 7.03 3.70
N LEU A 165 -1.86 6.77 3.60
CA LEU A 165 -1.02 6.26 4.68
C LEU A 165 -0.22 7.41 5.29
N SER A 166 -0.30 7.58 6.60
CA SER A 166 0.44 8.60 7.36
C SER A 166 1.07 8.02 8.62
N GLY A 167 2.06 8.73 9.18
CA GLY A 167 2.69 8.38 10.46
C GLY A 167 3.60 7.15 10.42
N LEU A 168 3.89 6.59 9.24
CA LEU A 168 4.88 5.52 9.10
C LEU A 168 6.29 6.13 9.23
N SER A 169 6.93 5.89 10.38
CA SER A 169 8.30 6.34 10.65
C SER A 169 9.37 5.36 10.17
N SER A 170 9.06 4.06 10.15
CA SER A 170 9.98 2.99 9.77
C SER A 170 9.23 1.70 9.43
N GLY A 171 9.87 0.82 8.64
CA GLY A 171 9.35 -0.50 8.31
C GLY A 171 8.29 -0.50 7.20
N THR A 172 7.54 -1.59 7.11
CA THR A 172 6.54 -1.83 6.06
C THR A 172 5.21 -2.21 6.69
N VAL A 173 4.13 -1.57 6.24
CA VAL A 173 2.75 -2.00 6.53
C VAL A 173 2.20 -2.75 5.32
N VAL A 174 1.48 -3.84 5.57
CA VAL A 174 0.77 -4.59 4.52
C VAL A 174 -0.72 -4.40 4.74
N LEU A 175 -1.35 -3.72 3.78
CA LEU A 175 -2.80 -3.53 3.72
C LEU A 175 -3.42 -4.65 2.90
N LYS A 176 -4.64 -5.04 3.23
CA LYS A 176 -5.39 -6.07 2.50
C LYS A 176 -6.83 -5.64 2.30
N ASN A 177 -7.28 -5.63 1.04
CA ASN A 177 -8.68 -5.41 0.70
C ASN A 177 -9.37 -6.76 0.46
N ASN A 178 -10.54 -6.95 1.08
CA ASN A 178 -11.40 -8.13 0.94
C ASN A 178 -10.68 -9.47 1.15
N GLY A 179 -9.63 -9.48 1.98
CA GLY A 179 -8.89 -10.71 2.30
C GLY A 179 -8.04 -11.29 1.17
N GLY A 180 -7.98 -10.66 -0.03
CA GLY A 180 -7.26 -11.18 -1.19
C GLY A 180 -6.27 -10.20 -1.82
N ASP A 181 -6.60 -8.91 -1.88
CA ASP A 181 -5.80 -7.92 -2.59
C ASP A 181 -4.82 -7.22 -1.64
N SER A 182 -3.55 -7.60 -1.69
CA SER A 182 -2.53 -7.17 -0.73
C SER A 182 -1.68 -6.04 -1.29
N LEU A 183 -1.41 -5.02 -0.47
CA LEU A 183 -0.62 -3.85 -0.84
C LEU A 183 0.39 -3.53 0.27
N SER A 184 1.68 -3.71 -0.04
CA SER A 184 2.77 -3.35 0.87
C SER A 184 3.19 -1.89 0.66
N ARG A 185 3.36 -1.15 1.76
CA ARG A 185 3.79 0.25 1.75
C ARG A 185 4.89 0.49 2.76
N SER A 186 5.97 1.12 2.31
CA SER A 186 7.12 1.55 3.13
C SER A 186 7.28 3.07 3.21
N VAL A 187 6.38 3.83 2.57
CA VAL A 187 6.40 5.30 2.54
C VAL A 187 4.98 5.84 2.72
N ASN A 188 4.90 6.98 3.41
CA ASN A 188 3.66 7.75 3.56
C ASN A 188 3.17 8.28 2.20
N GLY A 189 1.88 8.58 2.13
CA GLY A 189 1.23 9.16 0.95
C GLY A 189 0.00 8.40 0.50
N ALA A 190 -0.50 8.77 -0.68
CA ALA A 190 -1.66 8.13 -1.27
C ALA A 190 -1.34 6.68 -1.68
N PHE A 191 -2.34 5.80 -1.55
CA PHE A 191 -2.28 4.43 -2.01
C PHE A 191 -3.58 4.05 -2.75
N THR A 192 -3.48 3.07 -3.62
CA THR A 192 -4.61 2.48 -4.33
C THR A 192 -4.34 0.99 -4.48
N PHE A 193 -5.35 0.18 -4.16
CA PHE A 193 -5.30 -1.26 -4.31
C PHE A 193 -5.26 -1.65 -5.79
N PRO A 194 -4.46 -2.67 -6.19
CA PRO A 194 -4.33 -3.08 -7.59
C PRO A 194 -5.64 -3.58 -8.21
N SER A 195 -6.45 -4.31 -7.45
CA SER A 195 -7.67 -4.93 -7.94
C SER A 195 -8.87 -4.01 -7.74
N ALA A 196 -9.51 -3.61 -8.83
CA ALA A 196 -10.78 -2.89 -8.76
C ALA A 196 -11.90 -3.81 -8.24
N VAL A 197 -12.85 -3.24 -7.50
CA VAL A 197 -14.00 -3.94 -6.93
C VAL A 197 -15.25 -3.53 -7.70
N ALA A 198 -16.08 -4.51 -8.06
CA ALA A 198 -17.32 -4.27 -8.82
C ALA A 198 -18.32 -3.39 -8.03
N TYR A 199 -19.09 -2.57 -8.74
CA TYR A 199 -20.17 -1.77 -8.16
C TYR A 199 -21.13 -2.60 -7.31
N GLY A 200 -21.57 -2.06 -6.18
CA GLY A 200 -22.49 -2.72 -5.26
C GLY A 200 -21.85 -3.79 -4.39
N ASN A 201 -20.62 -4.22 -4.67
CA ASN A 201 -19.90 -5.14 -3.80
C ASN A 201 -19.30 -4.41 -2.59
N PRO A 202 -19.18 -5.07 -1.43
CA PRO A 202 -18.51 -4.51 -0.28
C PRO A 202 -16.99 -4.46 -0.48
N TYR A 203 -16.35 -3.52 0.20
CA TYR A 203 -14.91 -3.50 0.42
C TYR A 203 -14.61 -3.51 1.92
N VAL A 204 -13.53 -4.17 2.30
CA VAL A 204 -13.02 -4.23 3.68
C VAL A 204 -11.50 -4.21 3.64
N VAL A 205 -10.93 -3.06 3.99
CA VAL A 205 -9.50 -2.80 4.14
C VAL A 205 -9.08 -3.10 5.57
N THR A 206 -8.08 -3.96 5.70
CA THR A 206 -7.47 -4.37 6.96
C THR A 206 -5.97 -4.24 6.89
N VAL A 207 -5.30 -4.20 8.04
CA VAL A 207 -3.85 -4.36 8.11
C VAL A 207 -3.55 -5.82 8.37
N SER A 208 -2.90 -6.49 7.42
CA SER A 208 -2.50 -7.89 7.56
C SER A 208 -1.13 -8.05 8.24
N SER A 209 -0.28 -7.03 8.17
CA SER A 209 1.01 -7.00 8.87
C SER A 209 1.35 -5.57 9.26
N GLN A 210 1.65 -5.36 10.53
CA GLN A 210 2.12 -4.06 11.07
C GLN A 210 3.66 -4.02 11.10
N PRO A 211 4.27 -2.83 10.96
CA PRO A 211 5.69 -2.67 11.24
C PRO A 211 5.97 -2.89 12.74
N ALA A 212 7.19 -3.29 13.08
CA ALA A 212 7.61 -3.43 14.47
C ALA A 212 7.43 -2.11 15.24
N ASN A 213 6.93 -2.18 16.48
CA ASN A 213 6.73 -1.06 17.40
C ASN A 213 5.71 0.00 16.95
N LEU A 214 5.00 -0.21 15.84
CA LEU A 214 3.98 0.69 15.31
C LEU A 214 2.60 0.02 15.31
N SER A 215 1.57 0.82 15.60
CA SER A 215 0.17 0.45 15.40
C SER A 215 -0.46 1.34 14.34
N CYS A 216 -1.08 0.71 13.33
CA CYS A 216 -1.65 1.38 12.16
C CYS A 216 -3.16 1.10 12.04
N PRO A 217 -4.01 1.72 12.86
CA PRO A 217 -5.47 1.60 12.71
C PRO A 217 -5.95 2.08 11.34
N VAL A 218 -7.01 1.43 10.86
CA VAL A 218 -7.71 1.79 9.61
C VAL A 218 -9.02 2.50 9.95
N VAL A 219 -9.24 3.67 9.35
CA VAL A 219 -10.50 4.43 9.43
C VAL A 219 -11.12 4.51 8.03
N ASN A 220 -12.45 4.45 7.97
CA ASN A 220 -13.22 4.30 6.72
C ASN A 220 -12.83 3.04 5.93
N GLY A 221 -12.33 2.01 6.64
CA GLY A 221 -11.83 0.78 6.04
C GLY A 221 -12.91 -0.10 5.42
N SER A 222 -14.20 0.17 5.61
CA SER A 222 -15.26 -0.67 5.05
C SER A 222 -16.39 0.16 4.43
N GLY A 223 -17.03 -0.39 3.41
CA GLY A 223 -18.18 0.24 2.75
C GLY A 223 -18.67 -0.57 1.56
N THR A 224 -19.55 0.03 0.75
CA THR A 224 -20.03 -0.55 -0.51
C THR A 224 -19.58 0.32 -1.68
N ILE A 225 -19.15 -0.30 -2.78
CA ILE A 225 -18.64 0.43 -3.93
C ILE A 225 -19.77 1.13 -4.68
N SER A 226 -19.70 2.47 -4.75
CA SER A 226 -20.52 3.31 -5.62
C SER A 226 -19.70 4.14 -6.61
N SER A 227 -18.43 4.37 -6.30
CA SER A 227 -17.44 5.15 -7.06
C SER A 227 -16.04 4.77 -6.57
N ASN A 228 -14.99 5.39 -7.12
CA ASN A 228 -13.64 5.26 -6.57
C ASN A 228 -13.64 5.69 -5.10
N VAL A 229 -13.11 4.83 -4.23
CA VAL A 229 -12.97 5.09 -2.79
C VAL A 229 -11.56 5.64 -2.58
N THR A 230 -11.45 6.84 -2.02
CA THR A 230 -10.16 7.52 -1.80
C THR A 230 -9.97 7.99 -0.36
N ASN A 231 -10.96 7.75 0.51
CA ASN A 231 -11.04 8.28 1.86
C ASN A 231 -10.67 7.26 2.95
N VAL A 232 -10.15 6.09 2.58
CA VAL A 232 -9.55 5.17 3.56
C VAL A 232 -8.35 5.87 4.17
N SER A 233 -8.26 5.91 5.49
CA SER A 233 -7.11 6.49 6.17
C SER A 233 -6.46 5.44 7.05
N VAL A 234 -5.14 5.32 6.90
CA VAL A 234 -4.29 4.47 7.73
C VAL A 234 -3.29 5.39 8.40
N SER A 235 -3.40 5.53 9.71
CA SER A 235 -2.53 6.42 10.47
C SER A 235 -1.74 5.59 11.46
N CYS A 236 -0.45 5.45 11.20
CA CYS A 236 0.47 4.75 12.06
C CYS A 236 0.95 5.66 13.19
N SER A 237 1.07 5.09 14.39
CA SER A 237 1.65 5.74 15.57
C SER A 237 2.38 4.69 16.39
N CYS A 238 3.20 5.10 17.35
CA CYS A 238 3.88 4.14 18.21
C CYS A 238 2.87 3.26 18.95
N ALA A 239 3.11 1.95 18.93
CA ALA A 239 2.28 1.01 19.67
C ALA A 239 2.33 1.32 21.16
N SER A 240 1.32 0.87 21.91
CA SER A 240 1.30 1.03 23.37
C SER A 240 2.57 0.47 24.01
N GLY A 241 3.23 1.28 24.85
CA GLY A 241 4.52 0.94 25.47
C GLY A 241 5.74 1.52 24.75
N TYR A 242 5.57 2.07 23.54
CA TYR A 242 6.64 2.71 22.79
C TYR A 242 6.46 4.23 22.74
N SER A 243 7.58 4.94 22.86
CA SER A 243 7.64 6.39 22.76
C SER A 243 8.07 6.82 21.36
N ALA A 244 7.43 7.87 20.83
CA ALA A 244 7.79 8.46 19.56
C ALA A 244 9.06 9.30 19.71
N CYS A 245 10.20 8.71 19.36
CA CYS A 245 11.44 9.46 19.16
C CYS A 245 11.50 9.89 17.71
N SER A 246 12.04 11.08 17.43
CA SER A 246 12.03 11.72 16.09
C SER A 246 12.54 10.84 14.94
N TRP A 247 13.22 9.74 15.25
CA TRP A 247 13.79 8.77 14.33
C TRP A 247 13.12 7.38 14.36
N ALA A 248 12.39 6.99 15.43
CA ALA A 248 11.73 5.69 15.55
C ALA A 248 10.79 5.60 16.78
N CYS A 249 9.94 4.56 16.80
CA CYS A 249 9.24 4.14 18.01
C CYS A 249 10.15 3.24 18.86
N VAL A 250 10.53 3.72 20.04
CA VAL A 250 11.49 3.04 20.93
C VAL A 250 10.84 2.67 22.26
N ASP A 251 11.29 1.58 22.86
CA ASP A 251 10.84 1.16 24.19
C ASP A 251 11.67 1.89 25.25
N THR A 252 11.14 2.99 25.79
CA THR A 252 11.86 3.77 26.80
C THR A 252 11.94 3.07 28.16
N ALA A 253 11.29 1.92 28.34
CA ALA A 253 11.35 1.16 29.59
C ALA A 253 12.54 0.19 29.64
N THR A 254 13.00 -0.30 28.50
CA THR A 254 14.06 -1.33 28.42
C THR A 254 15.19 -1.03 27.45
N ASP A 255 15.08 -0.02 26.59
CA ASP A 255 16.17 0.36 25.67
C ASP A 255 17.24 1.18 26.38
N SER A 256 18.43 0.60 26.56
CA SER A 256 19.58 1.27 27.18
C SER A 256 20.08 2.50 26.41
N ASN A 257 19.69 2.71 25.15
CA ASN A 257 20.00 3.93 24.39
C ASN A 257 18.90 5.00 24.47
N ASN A 258 17.73 4.67 25.04
CA ASN A 258 16.57 5.54 25.13
C ASN A 258 15.86 5.40 26.51
N CYS A 259 16.63 5.22 27.58
CA CYS A 259 16.10 4.83 28.87
C CYS A 259 15.39 5.99 29.59
N GLY A 260 14.09 5.83 29.85
CA GLY A 260 13.24 6.87 30.43
C GLY A 260 12.92 8.02 29.47
N GLY A 261 13.53 8.07 28.28
CA GLY A 261 13.31 9.11 27.28
C GLY A 261 14.21 8.96 26.06
N CYS A 262 13.83 9.64 24.97
CA CYS A 262 14.57 9.60 23.70
C CYS A 262 16.02 10.10 23.85
N GLY A 263 16.99 9.27 23.42
CA GLY A 263 18.41 9.60 23.45
C GLY A 263 19.07 9.59 24.83
N VAL A 264 18.36 9.14 25.87
CA VAL A 264 18.93 8.96 27.21
C VAL A 264 19.66 7.62 27.22
N VAL A 265 20.98 7.67 27.02
CA VAL A 265 21.84 6.48 27.03
C VAL A 265 22.25 6.17 28.46
N CYS A 266 22.07 4.92 28.90
CA CYS A 266 22.56 4.48 30.19
C CYS A 266 24.09 4.50 30.22
N PRO A 267 24.70 4.92 31.34
CA PRO A 267 26.14 4.81 31.54
C PRO A 267 26.63 3.37 31.34
N ALA A 268 27.94 3.22 31.10
CA ALA A 268 28.56 1.89 31.06
C ALA A 268 28.15 1.08 32.31
N ASN A 269 27.77 -0.19 32.09
CA ASN A 269 27.37 -1.15 33.12
C ASN A 269 26.00 -0.87 33.78
N PHE A 270 25.18 -0.01 33.19
CA PHE A 270 23.77 0.16 33.52
C PHE A 270 22.88 -0.36 32.40
N ALA A 271 21.84 -1.10 32.77
CA ALA A 271 20.77 -1.53 31.88
C ALA A 271 19.53 -0.68 32.10
N CYS A 272 18.72 -0.49 31.07
CA CYS A 272 17.43 0.16 31.26
C CYS A 272 16.41 -0.81 31.86
N SER A 273 15.83 -0.43 33.00
CA SER A 273 14.74 -1.18 33.61
C SER A 273 13.67 -0.22 34.12
N SER A 274 12.43 -0.42 33.67
CA SER A 274 11.28 0.44 34.00
C SER A 274 11.53 1.93 33.74
N GLY A 275 12.37 2.25 32.74
CA GLY A 275 12.71 3.63 32.37
C GLY A 275 13.75 4.29 33.26
N GLY A 276 14.41 3.53 34.14
CA GLY A 276 15.58 3.98 34.89
C GLY A 276 16.82 3.19 34.51
N CYS A 277 17.96 3.88 34.40
CA CYS A 277 19.25 3.19 34.31
C CYS A 277 19.56 2.58 35.68
N VAL A 278 19.50 1.26 35.75
CA VAL A 278 19.85 0.48 36.94
C VAL A 278 21.13 -0.30 36.66
N ALA A 279 21.94 -0.55 37.69
CA ALA A 279 23.14 -1.38 37.54
C ALA A 279 22.74 -2.70 36.87
N ALA A 280 23.45 -3.06 35.79
CA ALA A 280 23.14 -4.27 35.05
C ALA A 280 23.24 -5.47 36.02
N ALA A 281 22.13 -6.18 36.16
CA ALA A 281 22.12 -7.40 36.96
C ALA A 281 23.03 -8.43 36.28
N CYS A 282 23.92 -9.04 37.06
CA CYS A 282 24.87 -10.01 36.56
C CYS A 282 24.79 -11.28 37.40
N THR A 283 25.10 -12.40 36.78
CA THR A 283 25.26 -13.71 37.45
C THR A 283 26.70 -14.19 37.39
N THR A 284 27.46 -13.71 36.40
CA THR A 284 28.88 -13.96 36.24
C THR A 284 29.57 -12.68 35.76
N THR A 285 30.88 -12.58 35.98
CA THR A 285 31.71 -11.46 35.48
C THR A 285 31.64 -11.29 33.95
N ALA A 286 31.29 -12.34 33.20
CA ALA A 286 31.10 -12.26 31.75
C ALA A 286 29.87 -11.45 31.32
N ASP A 287 28.92 -11.23 32.24
CA ASP A 287 27.73 -10.41 31.99
C ASP A 287 28.06 -8.90 32.05
N CYS A 288 29.25 -8.54 32.52
CA CYS A 288 29.71 -7.18 32.69
C CYS A 288 30.62 -6.75 31.54
N THR A 289 30.55 -5.47 31.15
CA THR A 289 31.36 -4.91 30.06
C THR A 289 32.44 -3.99 30.61
N GLY A 290 33.55 -3.82 29.90
CA GLY A 290 34.57 -2.83 30.27
C GLY A 290 35.54 -3.23 31.40
N GLY A 291 35.59 -4.52 31.77
CA GLY A 291 36.51 -5.02 32.81
C GLY A 291 35.91 -5.09 34.21
N ASP A 292 34.63 -4.76 34.36
CA ASP A 292 33.87 -4.83 35.61
C ASP A 292 33.63 -6.27 36.09
N VAL A 293 33.52 -6.44 37.41
CA VAL A 293 33.27 -7.72 38.07
C VAL A 293 31.86 -7.82 38.61
N CYS A 294 31.29 -9.02 38.55
CA CYS A 294 29.97 -9.28 39.08
C CYS A 294 30.02 -9.55 40.60
N LEU A 295 29.70 -8.54 41.40
CA LEU A 295 29.71 -8.64 42.86
C LEU A 295 28.33 -8.30 43.43
N GLY A 296 27.78 -9.20 44.27
CA GLY A 296 26.45 -9.01 44.85
C GLY A 296 25.30 -8.94 43.82
N GLY A 297 25.51 -9.49 42.62
CA GLY A 297 24.51 -9.50 41.53
C GLY A 297 24.47 -8.22 40.69
N ALA A 298 25.44 -7.32 40.84
CA ALA A 298 25.58 -6.10 40.03
C ALA A 298 27.01 -5.98 39.48
N CYS A 299 27.13 -5.43 38.27
CA CYS A 299 28.43 -5.07 37.71
C CYS A 299 29.01 -3.87 38.47
N GLN A 300 30.19 -4.04 39.04
CA GLN A 300 30.92 -3.00 39.74
C GLN A 300 32.26 -2.75 39.04
N ALA A 301 32.63 -1.47 38.94
CA ALA A 301 33.93 -1.09 38.42
C ALA A 301 35.05 -1.60 39.35
N PRO A 302 36.19 -2.05 38.80
CA PRO A 302 37.31 -2.57 39.58
C PRO A 302 37.86 -1.48 40.50
N THR A 303 38.12 -1.84 41.76
CA THR A 303 38.72 -0.96 42.76
C THR A 303 39.90 -1.65 43.43
N CYS A 304 40.88 -0.87 43.92
CA CYS A 304 42.09 -1.42 44.53
C CYS A 304 41.88 -2.18 45.87
N THR A 305 40.64 -2.52 46.24
CA THR A 305 40.24 -3.04 47.56
C THR A 305 38.98 -3.92 47.51
N ASP A 306 38.62 -4.47 46.35
CA ASP A 306 37.40 -5.28 46.18
C ASP A 306 37.62 -6.80 46.32
N GLY A 307 38.83 -7.23 46.65
CA GLY A 307 39.18 -8.61 46.94
C GLY A 307 39.43 -9.46 45.70
N VAL A 308 39.50 -8.86 44.52
CA VAL A 308 39.74 -9.56 43.25
C VAL A 308 40.89 -8.90 42.49
N ARG A 309 41.78 -9.71 41.90
CA ARG A 309 42.90 -9.19 41.09
C ARG A 309 42.41 -8.76 39.70
N ASP A 310 42.03 -7.50 39.55
CA ASP A 310 41.51 -6.95 38.30
C ASP A 310 42.01 -5.52 38.00
N GLY A 311 41.43 -4.86 36.99
CA GLY A 311 41.80 -3.48 36.63
C GLY A 311 43.30 -3.29 36.34
N GLN A 312 43.96 -2.45 37.13
CA GLN A 312 45.40 -2.14 37.02
C GLN A 312 46.24 -2.89 38.07
N GLU A 313 45.62 -3.79 38.83
CA GLU A 313 46.28 -4.47 39.95
C GLU A 313 47.35 -5.45 39.48
N THR A 314 48.47 -5.46 40.18
CA THR A 314 49.52 -6.44 39.95
C THR A 314 49.59 -7.53 41.00
N ASP A 315 48.84 -7.44 42.10
CA ASP A 315 48.31 -8.57 42.89
C ASP A 315 46.95 -8.17 43.50
N THR A 316 46.21 -9.11 44.08
CA THR A 316 44.87 -8.86 44.64
C THR A 316 44.88 -7.64 45.58
N ASP A 317 44.14 -6.59 45.24
CA ASP A 317 44.03 -5.33 45.99
C ASP A 317 45.32 -4.48 46.06
N CYS A 318 46.31 -4.71 45.19
CA CYS A 318 47.56 -3.95 45.23
C CYS A 318 48.34 -3.91 43.91
N GLY A 319 49.24 -2.92 43.84
CA GLY A 319 50.20 -2.76 42.75
C GLY A 319 49.58 -2.17 41.48
N GLY A 320 50.41 -1.55 40.64
CA GLY A 320 50.01 -0.94 39.37
C GLY A 320 49.13 0.32 39.47
N GLY A 321 49.26 1.20 38.47
CA GLY A 321 48.45 2.42 38.36
C GLY A 321 48.47 3.31 39.61
N THR A 322 47.28 3.58 40.17
CA THR A 322 47.07 4.38 41.38
C THR A 322 46.86 3.54 42.64
N CYS A 323 46.93 2.20 42.54
CA CYS A 323 46.73 1.31 43.67
C CYS A 323 47.91 1.34 44.64
N SER A 324 47.65 1.02 45.91
CA SER A 324 48.71 0.93 46.92
C SER A 324 49.72 -0.14 46.53
N ALA A 325 51.01 0.14 46.75
CA ALA A 325 52.06 -0.83 46.45
C ALA A 325 51.90 -2.10 47.30
N CYS A 326 52.18 -3.23 46.68
CA CYS A 326 52.14 -4.57 47.24
C CYS A 326 53.23 -4.81 48.29
N ALA A 327 52.90 -5.66 49.26
CA ALA A 327 53.85 -6.14 50.27
C ALA A 327 54.82 -7.18 49.67
N VAL A 328 55.91 -7.45 50.39
CA VAL A 328 56.86 -8.52 50.03
C VAL A 328 56.14 -9.86 49.89
N GLY A 329 56.44 -10.60 48.82
CA GLY A 329 55.85 -11.90 48.50
C GLY A 329 54.63 -11.86 47.59
N GLN A 330 54.03 -10.68 47.37
CA GLN A 330 52.93 -10.48 46.42
C GLN A 330 53.46 -10.26 45.00
N HIS A 331 52.62 -10.50 44.01
CA HIS A 331 52.95 -10.32 42.61
C HIS A 331 53.15 -8.84 42.24
N CYS A 332 53.98 -8.60 41.23
CA CYS A 332 54.26 -7.27 40.71
C CYS A 332 54.63 -7.34 39.23
N ALA A 333 54.43 -6.24 38.50
CA ALA A 333 54.92 -6.07 37.12
C ALA A 333 56.07 -5.07 37.05
N ALA A 334 56.10 -4.09 37.97
CA ALA A 334 57.12 -3.05 38.03
C ALA A 334 57.62 -2.81 39.46
N PRO A 335 58.84 -2.27 39.63
CA PRO A 335 59.37 -1.85 40.93
C PRO A 335 58.43 -0.96 41.75
N SER A 336 57.70 -0.05 41.09
CA SER A 336 56.72 0.86 41.71
C SER A 336 55.53 0.13 42.35
N ASP A 337 55.29 -1.11 41.94
CA ASP A 337 54.20 -1.92 42.47
C ASP A 337 54.54 -2.49 43.84
N CYS A 338 55.79 -2.39 44.29
CA CYS A 338 56.25 -2.97 45.55
C CYS A 338 56.55 -1.88 46.57
N THR A 339 56.12 -2.08 47.80
CA THR A 339 56.50 -1.22 48.95
C THR A 339 58.02 -1.17 49.15
N SER A 340 58.73 -2.26 48.81
CA SER A 340 60.19 -2.32 48.80
C SER A 340 60.83 -1.59 47.61
N GLY A 341 60.09 -1.27 46.56
CA GLY A 341 60.65 -0.78 45.31
C GLY A 341 61.38 -1.87 44.50
N VAL A 342 61.25 -3.15 44.86
CA VAL A 342 61.95 -4.26 44.19
C VAL A 342 60.95 -5.28 43.67
N CYS A 343 60.77 -5.30 42.36
CA CYS A 343 60.03 -6.34 41.66
C CYS A 343 61.00 -7.25 40.91
N ALA A 344 61.19 -8.48 41.38
CA ALA A 344 62.06 -9.46 40.74
C ALA A 344 61.32 -10.78 40.51
N SER A 345 61.46 -11.34 39.31
CA SER A 345 60.76 -12.57 38.90
C SER A 345 59.23 -12.50 39.06
N GLY A 346 58.65 -11.30 38.93
CA GLY A 346 57.21 -11.06 39.05
C GLY A 346 56.67 -11.05 40.48
N VAL A 347 57.53 -11.00 41.49
CA VAL A 347 57.18 -10.98 42.92
C VAL A 347 57.96 -9.88 43.66
N CYS A 348 57.28 -9.14 44.53
CA CYS A 348 57.88 -8.14 45.39
C CYS A 348 58.87 -8.79 46.35
N GLN A 349 60.15 -8.43 46.22
CA GLN A 349 61.21 -8.96 47.08
C GLN A 349 61.41 -8.05 48.29
N ALA A 350 61.98 -8.61 49.35
CA ALA A 350 62.43 -7.81 50.49
C ALA A 350 63.56 -6.87 50.05
N ALA A 351 63.55 -5.65 50.59
CA ALA A 351 64.65 -4.71 50.48
C ALA A 351 65.95 -5.37 50.97
N SER A 352 67.02 -5.24 50.19
CA SER A 352 68.33 -5.82 50.48
C SER A 352 69.41 -4.80 50.20
N CYS A 353 70.47 -4.81 51.01
CA CYS A 353 71.61 -3.92 50.88
C CYS A 353 72.43 -4.03 49.58
N PHE A 354 71.98 -4.83 48.61
CA PHE A 354 72.66 -5.12 47.35
C PHE A 354 71.63 -5.32 46.21
N ASP A 355 70.44 -4.72 46.32
CA ASP A 355 69.35 -4.87 45.36
C ASP A 355 69.30 -3.77 44.28
N GLY A 356 70.18 -2.77 44.36
CA GLY A 356 70.32 -1.69 43.38
C GLY A 356 69.31 -0.56 43.55
N VAL A 357 68.51 -0.56 44.62
CA VAL A 357 67.43 0.41 44.86
C VAL A 357 67.59 1.03 46.25
N LYS A 358 67.62 2.37 46.34
CA LYS A 358 67.64 3.04 47.65
C LYS A 358 66.31 2.82 48.40
N ASN A 359 66.26 1.80 49.25
CA ASN A 359 65.07 1.40 50.00
C ASN A 359 65.43 0.94 51.42
N GLY A 360 64.44 0.50 52.20
CA GLY A 360 64.67 -0.04 53.54
C GLY A 360 65.37 0.95 54.48
N SER A 361 66.54 0.57 55.02
CA SER A 361 67.32 1.43 55.92
C SER A 361 68.40 2.25 55.23
N GLU A 362 68.61 2.07 53.92
CA GLU A 362 69.75 2.63 53.19
C GLU A 362 69.79 4.17 53.16
N THR A 363 70.97 4.76 53.36
CA THR A 363 71.16 6.22 53.21
C THR A 363 71.64 6.61 51.81
N ALA A 364 72.26 5.69 51.09
CA ALA A 364 72.47 5.73 49.63
C ALA A 364 72.25 4.33 49.04
N ILE A 365 72.05 4.22 47.72
CA ILE A 365 71.77 2.94 47.05
C ILE A 365 72.76 1.87 47.53
N ASP A 366 72.24 0.77 48.10
CA ASP A 366 73.00 -0.39 48.58
C ASP A 366 73.97 -0.13 49.75
N CYS A 367 73.84 0.99 50.49
CA CYS A 367 74.73 1.29 51.62
C CYS A 367 74.17 2.24 52.69
N GLY A 368 74.81 2.19 53.86
CA GLY A 368 74.55 3.05 55.02
C GLY A 368 73.32 2.64 55.85
N GLY A 369 72.87 3.50 56.77
CA GLY A 369 71.65 3.25 57.53
C GLY A 369 71.79 2.30 58.70
N GLY A 370 73.02 2.02 59.12
CA GLY A 370 73.35 1.15 60.26
C GLY A 370 73.08 -0.36 60.07
N VAL A 371 72.20 -0.74 59.15
CA VAL A 371 71.93 -2.15 58.78
C VAL A 371 72.80 -2.60 57.60
N CYS A 372 72.97 -1.72 56.61
CA CYS A 372 73.81 -2.00 55.44
C CYS A 372 75.26 -1.60 55.66
N GLY A 373 76.16 -2.13 54.82
CA GLY A 373 77.57 -1.76 54.85
C GLY A 373 77.75 -0.25 54.67
N ALA A 374 78.76 0.34 55.32
CA ALA A 374 79.00 1.77 55.23
C ALA A 374 79.34 2.19 53.78
N CYS A 375 78.84 3.35 53.39
CA CYS A 375 78.98 3.97 52.09
C CYS A 375 80.39 4.50 51.83
N ALA A 376 80.82 4.41 50.58
CA ALA A 376 82.07 5.00 50.10
C ALA A 376 81.99 6.54 50.04
N ALA A 377 83.13 7.22 49.94
CA ALA A 377 83.19 8.67 49.79
C ALA A 377 82.37 9.16 48.57
N GLY A 378 81.65 10.26 48.73
CA GLY A 378 80.77 10.87 47.73
C GLY A 378 79.33 10.34 47.73
N GLN A 379 79.01 9.26 48.47
CA GLN A 379 77.65 8.75 48.60
C GLN A 379 76.87 9.46 49.71
N ALA A 380 75.54 9.41 49.63
CA ALA A 380 74.67 10.07 50.61
C ALA A 380 74.68 9.38 51.98
N CYS A 381 74.65 10.18 53.04
CA CYS A 381 74.65 9.72 54.43
C CYS A 381 73.73 10.59 55.30
N LEU A 382 73.26 10.04 56.41
CA LEU A 382 72.50 10.78 57.43
C LEU A 382 73.30 10.96 58.72
N VAL A 383 74.10 9.96 59.08
CA VAL A 383 74.98 9.96 60.24
C VAL A 383 76.39 9.51 59.85
N SER A 384 77.37 9.91 60.66
CA SER A 384 78.79 9.55 60.47
C SER A 384 79.03 8.05 60.30
N THR A 385 78.26 7.19 60.98
CA THR A 385 78.38 5.73 60.89
C THR A 385 77.93 5.15 59.56
N ASP A 386 77.24 5.93 58.73
CA ASP A 386 76.86 5.51 57.39
C ASP A 386 78.04 5.53 56.41
N CYS A 387 79.17 6.16 56.79
CA CYS A 387 80.33 6.34 55.93
C CYS A 387 81.50 5.46 56.35
N GLN A 388 82.21 4.85 55.40
CA GLN A 388 83.40 4.05 55.69
C GLN A 388 84.48 4.86 56.42
N SER A 389 84.55 6.17 56.14
CA SER A 389 85.47 7.10 56.80
C SER A 389 85.02 7.52 58.21
N GLY A 390 83.77 7.24 58.59
CA GLY A 390 83.16 7.76 59.81
C GLY A 390 82.78 9.25 59.74
N VAL A 391 82.84 9.89 58.56
CA VAL A 391 82.59 11.33 58.39
C VAL A 391 81.46 11.57 57.40
N CYS A 392 80.31 12.01 57.93
CA CYS A 392 79.18 12.49 57.13
C CYS A 392 79.07 14.02 57.26
N THR A 393 79.35 14.76 56.19
CA THR A 393 79.28 16.23 56.19
C THR A 393 78.43 16.71 55.03
N ALA A 394 77.51 17.65 55.28
CA ALA A 394 76.57 18.18 54.28
C ALA A 394 75.75 17.10 53.52
N GLY A 395 75.50 15.96 54.18
CA GLY A 395 74.72 14.84 53.61
C GLY A 395 75.53 13.87 52.74
N PHE A 396 76.86 14.00 52.66
CA PHE A 396 77.73 13.12 51.89
C PHE A 396 78.92 12.58 52.69
N CYS A 397 79.35 11.37 52.36
CA CYS A 397 80.53 10.72 52.93
C CYS A 397 81.81 11.33 52.37
N HIS A 398 82.81 11.59 53.23
CA HIS A 398 84.09 12.20 52.84
C HIS A 398 85.30 11.34 53.17
#